data_AF-A0A2E8L644-F1
#
_entry.id   AF-A0A2E8L644-F1
#
_cell.length_a   1.000
_cell.length_b   1.000
_cell.length_c   1.000
_cell.angle_alpha   90.00
_cell.angle_beta   90.00
_cell.angle_gamma   90.00
#
_symmetry.space_group_name_H-M   'P 1'
#
loop_
_entity.id
_entity.type
_entity.pdbx_description
1 polymer ?
#
loop_
_entity_poly.entity_id
_entity_poly.type
_entity_poly.pdbx_seq_one_letter_code
_entity_poly.pdbx_strand_id
1 'polypeptide(L)'
;MVADCQQAIGELDKQLGQASPQGSISWLPIRRCDSATRCGTLSVLITEIQGNSIKLPTHINDNKILNDVSFLKQRQPDRKVVLVTKDTNVRLKARGWRIDPQD
;
A
#
# COMPACT_ATOMS: atom_id res chain seq x y z
N MET A 1 -14.45 -3.38 -17.84
CA MET A 1 -13.02 -3.38 -17.45
C MET A 1 -12.40 -1.98 -17.44
N VAL A 2 -12.30 -1.24 -18.56
CA VAL A 2 -11.69 0.12 -18.54
C VAL A 2 -12.53 1.11 -17.73
N ALA A 3 -13.85 1.09 -17.90
CA ALA A 3 -14.79 1.93 -17.13
C ALA A 3 -14.71 1.65 -15.62
N ASP A 4 -14.61 0.37 -15.22
CA ASP A 4 -14.54 -0.02 -13.80
C ASP A 4 -13.24 0.47 -13.14
N CYS A 5 -12.10 0.38 -13.85
CA CYS A 5 -10.83 0.91 -13.36
C CYS A 5 -10.87 2.44 -13.21
N GLN A 6 -11.43 3.15 -14.18
CA GLN A 6 -11.57 4.60 -14.12
C GLN A 6 -12.47 5.03 -12.97
N GLN A 7 -13.57 4.32 -12.74
CA GLN A 7 -14.46 4.54 -11.60
C GLN A 7 -13.74 4.29 -10.27
N ALA A 8 -12.97 3.19 -10.16
CA ALA A 8 -12.21 2.89 -8.95
C ALA A 8 -11.16 3.97 -8.63
N ILE A 9 -10.46 4.47 -9.65
CA ILE A 9 -9.51 5.58 -9.49
C ILE A 9 -10.23 6.85 -9.03
N GLY A 10 -11.38 7.18 -9.63
CA GLY A 10 -12.17 8.33 -9.22
C GLY A 10 -12.64 8.25 -7.76
N GLU A 11 -13.06 7.08 -7.30
CA GLU A 11 -13.43 6.89 -5.90
C GLU A 11 -12.22 6.99 -4.95
N LEU A 12 -11.06 6.46 -5.33
CA LEU A 12 -9.83 6.66 -4.56
C LEU A 12 -9.46 8.14 -4.45
N ASP A 13 -9.52 8.88 -5.55
CA ASP A 13 -9.22 10.32 -5.57
C ASP A 13 -10.19 11.11 -4.68
N LYS A 14 -11.49 10.78 -4.70
CA LYS A 14 -12.50 11.37 -3.80
C LYS A 14 -12.22 11.09 -2.32
N GLN A 15 -11.73 9.90 -1.97
CA GLN A 15 -11.35 9.59 -0.59
C GLN A 15 -10.07 10.33 -0.19
N LEU A 16 -9.07 10.40 -1.08
CA LEU A 16 -7.77 11.01 -0.81
C LEU A 16 -7.81 12.54 -0.82
N GLY A 17 -8.63 13.17 -1.67
CA GLY A 17 -8.81 14.63 -1.74
C GLY A 17 -9.41 15.25 -0.48
N GLN A 18 -9.95 14.44 0.42
CA GLN A 18 -10.42 14.86 1.75
C GLN A 18 -9.29 14.88 2.81
N ALA A 19 -8.08 14.44 2.45
CA ALA A 19 -6.91 14.44 3.34
C ALA A 19 -6.22 15.81 3.35
N SER A 20 -5.81 16.29 4.53
CA SER A 20 -5.00 17.50 4.65
C SER A 20 -3.56 17.27 4.13
N PRO A 21 -2.89 18.25 3.49
CA PRO A 21 -1.59 18.08 2.82
C PRO A 21 -0.37 17.77 3.71
N GLN A 22 -0.57 17.48 5.00
CA GLN A 22 0.51 17.46 5.98
C GLN A 22 1.14 16.08 6.11
N GLY A 23 2.15 15.81 5.27
CA GLY A 23 3.45 15.15 5.53
C GLY A 23 3.57 13.87 6.37
N SER A 24 2.48 13.30 6.85
CA SER A 24 2.41 12.07 7.64
C SER A 24 1.54 11.06 6.91
N ILE A 25 1.76 9.77 7.16
CA ILE A 25 0.90 8.70 6.65
C ILE A 25 -0.50 8.93 7.24
N SER A 26 -1.34 9.66 6.51
CA SER A 26 -2.69 9.99 6.92
C SER A 26 -3.56 8.78 6.67
N TRP A 27 -3.95 8.09 7.74
CA TRP A 27 -4.87 6.98 7.69
C TRP A 27 -6.30 7.51 7.59
N LEU A 28 -6.83 7.58 6.38
CA LEU A 28 -8.19 8.02 6.09
C LEU A 28 -9.17 6.88 6.34
N PRO A 29 -10.26 7.09 7.08
CA PRO A 29 -11.26 6.04 7.30
C PRO A 29 -11.96 5.68 5.99
N ILE A 30 -12.06 4.38 5.68
CA ILE A 30 -12.84 3.89 4.55
C ILE A 30 -14.31 3.87 4.98
N ARG A 31 -15.13 4.73 4.38
CA ARG A 31 -16.57 4.81 4.61
C ARG A 31 -17.32 4.05 3.51
N ARG A 32 -18.24 3.17 3.89
CA ARG A 32 -19.22 2.60 2.96
C ARG A 32 -20.49 3.47 2.96
N CYS A 33 -21.15 3.57 1.81
CA CYS A 33 -22.31 4.46 1.62
C CYS A 33 -23.52 4.14 2.52
N ASP A 34 -23.59 2.97 3.12
CA ASP A 34 -24.80 2.43 3.76
C ASP A 34 -24.64 2.01 5.23
N SER A 35 -23.46 2.14 5.83
CA SER A 35 -23.24 1.66 7.20
C SER A 35 -22.46 2.68 8.04
N ALA A 36 -22.95 2.93 9.26
CA ALA A 36 -22.24 3.72 10.28
C ALA A 36 -20.91 3.06 10.72
N THR A 37 -20.62 1.85 10.25
CA THR A 37 -19.46 1.05 10.61
C THR A 37 -18.26 1.40 9.73
N ARG A 38 -17.13 1.75 10.36
CA ARG A 38 -15.85 2.00 9.66
C ARG A 38 -15.24 0.66 9.22
N CYS A 39 -14.97 0.49 7.93
CA CYS A 39 -14.43 -0.77 7.38
C CYS A 39 -12.90 -0.85 7.36
N GLY A 40 -12.21 0.12 7.96
CA GLY A 40 -10.75 0.21 8.00
C GLY A 40 -10.25 1.59 7.60
N THR A 41 -8.97 1.65 7.22
CA THR A 41 -8.30 2.89 6.84
C THR A 41 -7.49 2.73 5.55
N LEU A 42 -7.47 3.77 4.74
CA LEU A 42 -6.69 3.93 3.51
C LEU A 42 -5.60 4.99 3.75
N SER A 43 -4.40 4.76 3.24
CA SER A 43 -3.32 5.75 3.28
C SER A 43 -2.45 5.63 2.04
N VAL A 44 -1.90 6.76 1.57
CA VAL A 44 -0.82 6.75 0.58
C VAL A 44 0.50 6.80 1.34
N LEU A 45 1.35 5.81 1.12
CA LEU A 45 2.69 5.77 1.69
C LEU A 45 3.65 6.50 0.75
N ILE A 46 4.13 7.66 1.19
CA ILE A 46 5.24 8.38 0.56
C ILE A 46 6.32 8.47 1.63
N THR A 47 7.33 7.62 1.55
CA THR A 47 8.39 7.57 2.56
C THR A 47 9.72 7.27 1.92
N GLU A 48 10.76 7.94 2.40
CA GLU A 48 12.12 7.47 2.21
C GLU A 48 12.46 6.55 3.36
N ILE A 49 12.68 5.26 3.07
CA ILE A 49 13.15 4.33 4.08
C ILE A 49 14.57 4.74 4.44
N GLN A 50 14.78 5.38 5.60
CA GLN A 50 16.10 5.75 6.11
C GLN A 50 16.63 4.64 7.05
N GLY A 51 17.95 4.44 7.08
CA GLY A 51 18.61 3.52 8.02
C GLY A 51 19.35 2.33 7.39
N ASN A 52 20.01 1.55 8.26
CA ASN A 52 20.98 0.48 7.96
C ASN A 52 20.35 -0.89 7.59
N SER A 53 19.09 -0.89 7.14
CA SER A 53 18.38 -2.12 6.79
C SER A 53 18.79 -2.61 5.39
N ILE A 54 18.86 -3.93 5.20
CA ILE A 54 19.08 -4.53 3.88
C ILE A 54 17.92 -4.13 2.96
N LYS A 55 18.23 -3.45 1.86
CA LYS A 55 17.25 -3.00 0.85
C LYS A 55 17.60 -3.57 -0.50
N LEU A 56 16.57 -3.85 -1.29
CA LEU A 56 16.73 -4.11 -2.71
C LEU A 56 17.20 -2.84 -3.44
N PRO A 57 17.94 -2.97 -4.56
CA PRO A 57 18.31 -1.84 -5.42
C PRO A 57 17.08 -1.05 -5.88
N THR A 58 17.08 0.25 -5.66
CA THR A 58 15.91 1.13 -5.91
C THR A 58 15.81 1.65 -7.35
N HIS A 59 16.76 1.35 -8.22
CA HIS A 59 16.64 1.68 -9.65
C HIS A 59 15.61 0.81 -10.38
N ILE A 60 15.11 -0.26 -9.73
CA ILE A 60 14.05 -1.13 -10.21
C ILE A 60 12.75 -0.79 -9.46
N ASN A 61 11.67 -0.52 -10.17
CA ASN A 61 10.42 -0.05 -9.57
C ASN A 61 9.78 -1.08 -8.61
N ASP A 62 9.71 -2.36 -8.98
CA ASP A 62 9.17 -3.42 -8.11
C ASP A 62 9.89 -3.49 -6.77
N ASN A 63 11.20 -3.26 -6.78
CA ASN A 63 12.03 -3.31 -5.59
C ASN A 63 11.67 -2.20 -4.60
N LYS A 64 11.23 -1.04 -5.09
CA LYS A 64 10.74 0.05 -4.24
C LYS A 64 9.51 -0.42 -3.45
N ILE A 65 8.53 -1.01 -4.14
CA ILE A 65 7.30 -1.54 -3.53
C ILE A 65 7.64 -2.60 -2.47
N LEU A 66 8.55 -3.53 -2.79
CA LEU A 66 8.95 -4.59 -1.85
C LEU A 66 9.67 -4.03 -0.62
N ASN A 67 10.53 -3.02 -0.80
CA ASN A 67 11.19 -2.34 0.31
C ASN A 67 10.15 -1.65 1.22
N ASP A 68 9.15 -0.97 0.64
CA ASP A 68 8.08 -0.28 1.39
C ASP A 68 7.21 -1.26 2.18
N VAL A 69 6.86 -2.40 1.59
CA VAL A 69 6.09 -3.47 2.26
C VAL A 69 6.90 -4.08 3.40
N SER A 70 8.19 -4.33 3.19
CA SER A 70 9.10 -4.83 4.25
C SER A 70 9.20 -3.84 5.41
N PHE A 71 9.30 -2.55 5.10
CA PHE A 71 9.32 -1.48 6.09
C PHE A 71 8.01 -1.41 6.90
N LEU A 72 6.86 -1.51 6.23
CA LEU A 72 5.56 -1.57 6.91
C LEU A 72 5.45 -2.79 7.84
N LYS A 73 5.89 -3.96 7.39
CA LYS A 73 5.90 -5.20 8.20
C LYS A 73 6.77 -5.07 9.44
N GLN A 74 7.92 -4.41 9.34
CA GLN A 74 8.80 -4.15 10.49
C GLN A 74 8.18 -3.15 11.48
N ARG A 75 7.47 -2.13 10.99
CA ARG A 75 6.80 -1.13 11.83
C ARG A 75 5.50 -1.61 12.47
N GLN A 76 4.89 -2.66 11.93
CA GLN A 76 3.62 -3.20 12.41
C GLN A 76 3.73 -4.72 12.63
N PRO A 77 4.57 -5.18 13.58
CA PRO A 77 4.81 -6.60 13.79
C PRO A 77 3.55 -7.38 14.20
N ASP A 78 2.60 -6.71 14.87
CA ASP A 78 1.33 -7.30 15.33
C ASP A 78 0.27 -7.38 14.22
N ARG A 79 0.54 -6.83 13.03
CA ARG A 79 -0.40 -6.81 11.91
C ARG A 79 0.13 -7.64 10.75
N LYS A 80 -0.76 -8.46 10.18
CA LYS A 80 -0.45 -9.15 8.93
C LYS A 80 -0.34 -8.10 7.81
N VAL A 81 0.81 -8.07 7.15
CA VAL A 81 1.06 -7.26 5.95
C VAL A 81 1.06 -8.16 4.72
N VAL A 82 0.23 -7.81 3.74
CA VAL A 82 0.02 -8.56 2.48
C VAL A 82 0.23 -7.60 1.32
N LEU A 83 0.88 -8.07 0.25
CA LEU A 83 1.01 -7.34 -1.01
C LEU A 83 -0.05 -7.83 -2.01
N VAL A 84 -1.01 -6.97 -2.35
CA VAL A 84 -2.02 -7.27 -3.38
C VAL A 84 -1.51 -6.76 -4.73
N THR A 85 -1.29 -7.66 -5.69
CA THR A 85 -0.85 -7.29 -7.05
C THR A 85 -1.13 -8.43 -8.03
N LYS A 86 -1.49 -8.08 -9.27
CA LYS A 86 -1.65 -9.03 -10.38
C LYS A 86 -0.34 -9.33 -11.12
N ASP A 87 0.76 -8.65 -10.80
CA ASP A 87 2.03 -8.82 -11.50
C ASP A 87 2.75 -10.09 -11.01
N THR A 88 2.88 -11.10 -11.88
CA THR A 88 3.55 -12.37 -11.56
C THR A 88 5.01 -12.18 -11.11
N ASN A 89 5.76 -11.26 -11.72
CA ASN A 89 7.15 -11.03 -11.38
C ASN A 89 7.28 -10.43 -9.97
N VAL A 90 6.42 -9.46 -9.64
CA VAL A 90 6.38 -8.86 -8.30
C VAL A 90 6.02 -9.91 -7.25
N ARG A 91 5.03 -10.78 -7.53
CA ARG A 91 4.61 -11.86 -6.62
C ARG A 91 5.74 -12.85 -6.35
N LEU A 92 6.51 -13.23 -7.37
CA LEU A 92 7.66 -14.12 -7.21
C LEU A 92 8.75 -13.49 -6.33
N LYS A 93 9.06 -12.21 -6.56
CA LYS A 93 10.04 -11.47 -5.74
C LYS A 93 9.56 -11.33 -4.28
N ALA A 94 8.28 -11.05 -4.06
CA ALA A 94 7.69 -10.93 -2.72
C ALA A 94 7.87 -12.21 -1.89
N ARG A 95 7.65 -13.39 -2.49
CA ARG A 95 7.87 -14.68 -1.82
C ARG A 95 9.31 -14.87 -1.37
N GLY A 96 10.29 -14.49 -2.22
CA GLY A 96 11.71 -14.51 -1.86
C GLY A 96 12.05 -13.59 -0.68
N TRP A 97 11.25 -12.55 -0.46
CA TRP A 97 11.39 -11.57 0.62
C TRP A 97 10.50 -11.85 1.85
N ARG A 98 9.87 -13.04 1.93
CA ARG A 98 8.94 -13.42 3.00
C ARG A 98 7.79 -12.42 3.19
N ILE A 99 7.34 -11.85 2.07
CA ILE A 99 6.12 -11.05 1.97
C ILE A 99 5.05 -11.95 1.37
N ASP A 100 3.83 -11.92 1.93
CA ASP A 100 2.70 -12.71 1.43
C ASP A 100 2.04 -11.97 0.25
N PRO A 101 2.11 -12.49 -1.00
CA PRO A 101 1.40 -11.87 -2.12
C PRO A 101 -0.01 -12.44 -2.30
N GLN A 102 -0.95 -11.60 -2.73
CA GLN A 102 -2.32 -11.98 -3.08
C GLN A 102 -2.73 -11.37 -4.42
N ASP A 103 -3.69 -12.04 -5.08
CA ASP A 103 -4.30 -11.61 -6.33
C ASP A 103 -5.60 -10.84 -6.10
#